data_AF-A0A9D5DVN8-F1
#
_entry.id   AF-A0A9D5DVN8-F1
#
_cell.length_a   1.000
_cell.length_b   1.000
_cell.length_c   1.000
_cell.angle_alpha   90.00
_cell.angle_beta   90.00
_cell.angle_gamma   90.00
#
_symmetry.space_group_name_H-M   'P 1'
#
loop_
_entity.id
_entity.type
_entity.pdbx_description
1 polymer ?
#
loop_
_entity_poly.entity_id
_entity_poly.type
_entity_poly.pdbx_seq_one_letter_code
_entity_poly.pdbx_strand_id
1 'polypeptide(L)'
;MNALLEVLQPTQVKIVDDSHKHAGHVGARGGGGHYQLLIVSNQFDGKSTVSRHRMIYTALGEMMKHDIHALAIVAHTPEELN
;
A
#
# COMPACT_ATOMS: atom_id res chain seq x y z
N MET A 1 -3.17 8.38 3.72
CA MET A 1 -2.40 7.41 2.88
C MET A 1 -1.41 8.09 1.95
N ASN A 2 -1.82 8.90 0.96
CA ASN A 2 -0.88 9.45 -0.04
C ASN A 2 0.28 10.27 0.57
N ALA A 3 -0.01 11.21 1.47
CA ALA A 3 1.02 12.02 2.15
C ALA A 3 2.03 11.19 2.95
N LEU A 4 1.61 10.06 3.54
CA LEU A 4 2.51 9.17 4.27
C LEU A 4 3.50 8.45 3.34
N LEU A 5 3.09 8.20 2.10
CA LEU A 5 3.92 7.53 1.09
C LEU A 5 4.92 8.49 0.41
N GLU A 6 4.82 9.81 0.62
CA GLU A 6 5.74 10.80 0.01
C GLU A 6 7.19 10.62 0.46
N VAL A 7 7.43 10.04 1.64
CA VAL A 7 8.78 9.67 2.11
C VAL A 7 9.47 8.68 1.16
N LEU A 8 8.68 7.89 0.41
CA LEU A 8 9.16 6.96 -0.60
C LEU A 8 9.43 7.67 -1.95
N GLN A 9 9.23 8.99 -2.05
CA GLN A 9 9.42 9.80 -3.26
C GLN A 9 8.85 9.13 -4.52
N PRO A 10 7.57 8.72 -4.50
CA PRO A 10 7.00 7.98 -5.61
C PRO A 10 6.80 8.86 -6.83
N THR A 11 7.08 8.32 -8.00
CA THR A 11 6.72 8.95 -9.28
C THR A 11 5.26 8.70 -9.64
N GLN A 12 4.67 7.63 -9.12
CA GLN A 12 3.27 7.30 -9.29
C GLN A 12 2.72 6.59 -8.06
N VAL A 13 1.51 6.98 -7.64
CA VAL A 13 0.74 6.31 -6.59
C VAL A 13 -0.70 6.16 -7.08
N LYS A 14 -1.23 4.94 -7.00
CA LYS A 14 -2.64 4.64 -7.22
C LYS A 14 -3.17 3.83 -6.05
N ILE A 15 -4.28 4.29 -5.50
CA ILE A 15 -4.94 3.69 -4.34
C ILE A 15 -6.37 3.37 -4.75
N VAL A 16 -6.78 2.12 -4.57
CA VAL A 16 -8.16 1.66 -4.81
C VAL A 16 -8.74 1.19 -3.48
N ASP A 17 -9.90 1.73 -3.12
CA ASP A 17 -10.67 1.31 -1.96
C ASP A 17 -11.74 0.30 -2.39
N ASP A 18 -11.53 -0.97 -2.04
CA ASP A 18 -12.46 -2.07 -2.31
C ASP A 18 -13.24 -2.49 -1.05
N SER A 19 -13.25 -1.65 0.01
CA SER A 19 -13.90 -1.96 1.29
C SER A 19 -15.40 -2.29 1.14
N HIS A 20 -16.07 -1.64 0.18
CA HIS A 20 -17.50 -1.84 -0.09
C HIS A 20 -17.82 -3.24 -0.67
N LYS A 21 -16.88 -3.89 -1.37
CA LYS A 21 -17.07 -5.26 -1.89
C LYS A 21 -17.10 -6.31 -0.78
N HIS A 22 -16.67 -5.93 0.43
CA HIS A 22 -16.60 -6.80 1.59
C HIS A 22 -17.53 -6.36 2.73
N ALA A 23 -18.37 -5.33 2.50
CA ALA A 23 -19.41 -4.92 3.44
C ALA A 23 -20.39 -6.08 3.68
N GLY A 24 -20.25 -6.76 4.83
CA GLY A 24 -21.07 -7.91 5.22
C GLY A 24 -20.32 -9.25 5.41
N HIS A 25 -19.04 -9.34 5.03
CA HIS A 25 -18.23 -10.53 5.32
C HIS A 25 -17.70 -10.54 6.76
N VAL A 26 -17.49 -11.73 7.33
CA VAL A 26 -17.05 -11.93 8.73
C VAL A 26 -15.73 -11.20 9.04
N GLY A 27 -14.84 -11.02 8.06
CA GLY A 27 -13.59 -10.26 8.18
C GLY A 27 -13.74 -8.74 8.27
N ALA A 28 -14.85 -8.18 7.77
CA ALA A 28 -15.16 -6.75 7.88
C ALA A 28 -15.64 -6.35 9.28
N ARG A 29 -15.88 -7.32 10.17
CA ARG A 29 -16.34 -7.08 11.55
C ARG A 29 -15.31 -6.35 12.43
N GLY A 30 -14.06 -6.25 11.96
CA GLY A 30 -13.00 -5.44 12.59
C GLY A 30 -12.94 -3.98 12.14
N GLY A 31 -13.77 -3.54 11.19
CA GLY A 31 -13.95 -2.13 10.82
C GLY A 31 -12.88 -1.51 9.90
N GLY A 32 -11.75 -2.17 9.65
CA GLY A 32 -10.70 -1.66 8.76
C GLY A 32 -10.99 -1.87 7.27
N GLY A 33 -10.53 -0.96 6.42
CA GLY A 33 -10.74 -0.99 4.97
C GLY A 33 -9.85 -1.99 4.21
N HIS A 34 -10.28 -2.36 3.01
CA HIS A 34 -9.50 -3.14 2.04
C HIS A 34 -8.98 -2.21 0.95
N TYR A 35 -7.66 -2.12 0.83
CA TYR A 35 -7.01 -1.23 -0.12
C TYR A 35 -6.11 -2.00 -1.08
N GLN A 36 -6.04 -1.53 -2.32
CA GLN A 36 -5.01 -1.90 -3.27
C GLN A 36 -4.12 -0.68 -3.50
N LEU A 37 -2.80 -0.86 -3.35
CA LEU A 37 -1.79 0.16 -3.57
C LEU A 37 -0.90 -0.27 -4.72
N LEU A 38 -0.88 0.52 -5.78
CA LEU A 38 0.21 0.52 -6.76
C LEU A 38 1.08 1.74 -6.51
N ILE A 39 2.38 1.52 -6.32
CA ILE A 39 3.34 2.57 -6.06
C ILE A 39 4.60 2.35 -6.89
N VAL A 40 5.09 3.43 -7.50
CA VAL A 40 6.29 3.43 -8.34
C VAL A 40 7.31 4.36 -7.74
N SER A 41 8.52 3.88 -7.46
CA SER A 41 9.60 4.67 -6.87
C SER A 41 10.99 4.10 -7.19
N ASN A 42 11.95 4.99 -7.44
CA ASN A 42 13.37 4.64 -7.54
C ASN A 42 13.94 4.05 -6.23
N GLN A 43 13.31 4.32 -5.07
CA GLN A 43 13.77 3.77 -3.79
C GLN A 43 13.58 2.24 -3.68
N PHE A 44 12.83 1.65 -4.60
CA PHE A 44 12.63 0.20 -4.68
C PHE A 44 13.72 -0.51 -5.52
N ASP A 45 14.62 0.25 -6.15
CA ASP A 45 15.70 -0.32 -6.93
C ASP A 45 16.64 -1.19 -6.08
N GLY A 46 17.01 -2.35 -6.63
CA GLY A 46 17.79 -3.38 -5.93
C GLY A 46 17.12 -3.98 -4.68
N LYS A 47 15.86 -3.64 -4.37
CA LYS A 47 15.13 -4.18 -3.20
C LYS A 47 14.26 -5.36 -3.59
N SER A 48 14.27 -6.40 -2.76
CA SER A 48 13.33 -7.52 -2.87
C SER A 48 11.89 -7.07 -2.59
N THR A 49 10.91 -7.81 -3.10
CA THR A 49 9.47 -7.56 -2.86
C THR A 49 9.14 -7.39 -1.38
N VAL A 50 9.68 -8.25 -0.51
CA VAL A 50 9.48 -8.16 0.94
C VAL A 50 10.07 -6.87 1.52
N SER A 51 11.25 -6.43 1.05
CA SER A 51 11.85 -5.18 1.47
C SER A 51 11.01 -3.98 1.06
N ARG A 52 10.51 -3.96 -0.19
CA ARG A 52 9.60 -2.91 -0.69
C ARG A 52 8.34 -2.81 0.17
N HIS A 53 7.72 -3.95 0.48
CA HIS A 53 6.54 -4.00 1.35
C HIS A 53 6.84 -3.49 2.77
N ARG A 54 7.99 -3.86 3.36
CA ARG A 54 8.39 -3.34 4.68
C ARG A 54 8.56 -1.83 4.69
N MET A 55 9.15 -1.25 3.63
CA MET A 55 9.27 0.20 3.50
C MET A 55 7.90 0.87 3.46
N ILE A 56 6.96 0.31 2.70
CA ILE A 56 5.58 0.80 2.61
C ILE A 56 4.85 0.68 3.96
N TYR A 57 4.95 -0.47 4.64
CA TYR A 57 4.35 -0.63 5.97
C TYR A 57 4.94 0.34 6.99
N THR A 58 6.26 0.60 6.91
CA THR A 58 6.92 1.57 7.79
C THR A 58 6.39 2.98 7.53
N ALA A 59 6.21 3.36 6.26
CA ALA A 59 5.63 4.65 5.88
C ALA A 59 4.18 4.81 6.35
N LEU A 60 3.36 3.76 6.23
CA LEU A 60 1.95 3.78 6.63
C LEU A 60 1.76 3.75 8.17
N GLY A 61 2.73 3.20 8.90
CA GLY A 61 2.81 3.30 10.36
C GLY A 61 1.52 2.87 11.08
N GLU A 62 0.95 3.77 11.87
CA GLU A 62 -0.26 3.54 12.67
C GLU A 62 -1.51 3.25 11.82
N MET A 63 -1.55 3.73 10.57
CA MET A 63 -2.69 3.51 9.67
C MET A 63 -2.88 2.01 9.35
N MET A 64 -1.79 1.23 9.34
CA MET A 64 -1.84 -0.23 9.19
C MET A 64 -2.42 -0.95 10.40
N LYS A 65 -2.44 -0.31 11.58
CA LYS A 65 -2.94 -0.93 12.81
C LYS A 65 -4.42 -0.67 13.03
N HIS A 66 -4.90 0.50 12.64
CA HIS A 66 -6.25 0.96 13.00
C HIS A 66 -7.19 1.06 11.80
N ASP A 67 -6.70 1.53 10.64
CA ASP A 67 -7.57 1.92 9.53
C ASP A 67 -7.60 0.89 8.39
N ILE A 68 -6.50 0.17 8.20
CA ILE A 68 -6.33 -0.80 7.11
C ILE A 68 -6.45 -2.21 7.67
N HIS A 69 -7.46 -2.95 7.23
CA HIS A 69 -7.57 -4.38 7.52
C HIS A 69 -6.69 -5.21 6.59
N ALA A 70 -6.71 -4.88 5.29
CA ALA A 70 -5.92 -5.56 4.28
C ALA A 70 -5.39 -4.57 3.23
N LEU A 71 -4.13 -4.74 2.84
CA LEU A 71 -3.47 -3.96 1.82
C LEU A 71 -2.80 -4.88 0.79
N ALA A 72 -3.32 -4.90 -0.43
CA ALA A 72 -2.63 -5.51 -1.56
C ALA A 72 -1.61 -4.50 -2.11
N ILE A 73 -0.34 -4.88 -2.21
CA ILE A 73 0.74 -3.99 -2.62
C ILE A 73 1.33 -4.46 -3.95
N VAL A 74 1.45 -3.53 -4.88
CA VAL A 74 2.22 -3.65 -6.12
C VAL A 74 3.25 -2.51 -6.11
N ALA A 75 4.53 -2.84 -5.96
CA ALA A 75 5.60 -1.88 -5.79
C ALA A 75 6.68 -2.04 -6.87
N HIS A 76 6.80 -1.03 -7.74
CA HIS A 76 7.68 -1.07 -8.92
C HIS A 76 8.73 0.03 -8.94
N THR A 77 9.86 -0.22 -9.60
CA THR A 77 10.73 0.89 -10.05
C THR A 77 10.16 1.51 -11.33
N PRO A 78 10.50 2.76 -11.66
CA PRO A 78 10.14 3.34 -12.97
C PRO A 78 10.65 2.50 -14.15
N GLU A 79 11.81 1.86 -14.02
CA GLU A 79 12.39 1.00 -15.06
C GLU A 79 11.59 -0.29 -15.29
N GLU A 80 10.93 -0.83 -14.26
CA GLU A 80 10.08 -2.02 -14.37
C GLU A 80 8.75 -1.77 -15.12
N LEU A 81 8.42 -0.50 -15.41
CA LEU A 81 7.20 -0.09 -16.13
C LEU A 81 7.45 0.44 -17.54
N ASN A 82 8.72 0.48 -17.98
CA ASN A 82 9.13 0.95 -19.30
C ASN A 82 9.10 -0.16 -20.36
#